data_AF-A0A7K2VZC4-F1
#
_entry.id   AF-A0A7K2VZC4-F1
#
_cell.length_a   1.000
_cell.length_b   1.000
_cell.length_c   1.000
_cell.angle_alpha   90.00
_cell.angle_beta   90.00
_cell.angle_gamma   90.00
#
_symmetry.space_group_name_H-M   'P 1'
#
loop_
_entity.id
_entity.type
_entity.pdbx_description
1 polymer ?
#
loop_
_entity_poly.entity_id
_entity_poly.type
_entity_poly.pdbx_seq_one_letter_code
_entity_poly.pdbx_strand_id
1 'polypeptide(L)'
;MCPARAAPARSCTTTAAQPSAARAVRRSTRTATRSRPWLVAELQLVDPDVVVALGATAGKALLGSSFSVTRNRGSLIPMPGLTLMPDEGDGESGRDRAAERYVVATLHPSAILRSDDRETAYAGMRADLLVAAEALA
;
A
#
# COMPACT_ATOMS: atom_id res chain seq x y z
N MET A 1 -64.24 -23.37 0.62
CA MET A 1 -64.15 -21.94 0.22
C MET A 1 -63.84 -21.13 1.48
N CYS A 2 -62.56 -20.78 1.68
CA CYS A 2 -62.11 -19.93 2.80
C CYS A 2 -61.87 -18.52 2.27
N PRO A 3 -62.54 -17.47 2.77
CA PRO A 3 -62.18 -16.11 2.41
C PRO A 3 -60.96 -15.61 3.21
N ALA A 4 -59.95 -15.23 2.43
CA ALA A 4 -58.98 -14.15 2.57
C ALA A 4 -58.51 -13.71 3.98
N ARG A 5 -57.22 -13.97 4.19
CA ARG A 5 -56.36 -13.53 5.29
C ARG A 5 -55.93 -12.07 5.08
N ALA A 6 -56.28 -11.16 5.98
CA ALA A 6 -55.79 -9.78 5.99
C ALA A 6 -54.35 -9.72 6.54
N ALA A 7 -53.44 -9.05 5.83
CA ALA A 7 -52.06 -8.82 6.24
C ALA A 7 -51.91 -7.46 6.95
N PRO A 8 -51.10 -7.34 8.02
CA PRO A 8 -50.76 -6.03 8.57
C PRO A 8 -49.65 -5.33 7.76
N ALA A 9 -49.76 -4.01 7.76
CA ALA A 9 -48.98 -3.01 7.04
C ALA A 9 -47.47 -3.25 6.99
N ARG A 10 -46.92 -3.17 5.77
CA ARG A 10 -45.51 -2.91 5.54
C ARG A 10 -45.25 -1.43 5.86
N SER A 11 -44.65 -1.14 7.01
CA SER A 11 -44.06 0.17 7.26
C SER A 11 -42.79 0.29 6.41
N CYS A 12 -42.93 0.92 5.24
CA CYS A 12 -41.82 1.41 4.45
C CYS A 12 -41.22 2.61 5.18
N THR A 13 -40.28 2.39 6.09
CA THR A 13 -39.39 3.45 6.54
C THR A 13 -38.18 3.46 5.63
N THR A 14 -38.17 4.38 4.67
CA THR A 14 -36.93 4.91 4.10
C THR A 14 -36.12 5.48 5.25
N THR A 15 -35.23 4.68 5.82
CA THR A 15 -34.15 5.21 6.67
C THR A 15 -33.27 6.03 5.73
N ALA A 16 -33.35 7.35 5.88
CA ALA A 16 -32.34 8.26 5.39
C ALA A 16 -30.97 7.71 5.81
N ALA A 17 -30.16 7.32 4.84
CA ALA A 17 -28.79 6.90 5.06
C ALA A 17 -28.03 8.10 5.63
N GLN A 18 -27.90 8.14 6.94
CA GLN A 18 -26.91 8.99 7.59
C GLN A 18 -25.53 8.54 7.07
N PRO A 19 -24.66 9.45 6.63
CA PRO A 19 -23.35 9.07 6.12
C PRO A 19 -22.56 8.50 7.31
N SER A 20 -22.54 7.17 7.45
CA SER A 20 -21.67 6.53 8.43
C SER A 20 -20.24 6.85 8.01
N ALA A 21 -19.57 7.68 8.80
CA ALA A 21 -18.18 8.05 8.65
C ALA A 21 -17.37 6.84 8.19
N ALA A 22 -16.58 7.03 7.13
CA ALA A 22 -15.70 6.02 6.57
C ALA A 22 -14.99 5.27 7.71
N ARG A 23 -15.37 4.02 7.93
CA ARG A 23 -14.77 3.19 8.98
C ARG A 23 -13.33 2.93 8.54
N ALA A 24 -12.42 3.79 8.98
CA ALA A 24 -11.00 3.53 8.89
C ALA A 24 -10.75 2.27 9.71
N VAL A 25 -10.64 1.12 9.03
CA VAL A 25 -10.10 -0.08 9.64
C VAL A 25 -8.71 0.30 10.09
N ARG A 26 -8.53 0.52 11.39
CA ARG A 26 -7.25 0.82 12.00
C ARG A 26 -6.38 -0.41 11.83
N ARG A 27 -5.68 -0.51 10.69
CA ARG A 27 -4.67 -1.53 10.46
C ARG A 27 -3.54 -1.25 11.44
N SER A 28 -3.38 -2.12 12.43
CA SER A 28 -2.18 -2.13 13.25
C SER A 28 -0.98 -2.45 12.34
N THR A 29 0.16 -1.80 12.55
CA THR A 29 1.41 -2.07 11.83
C THR A 29 1.80 -3.55 11.92
N ARG A 30 1.50 -4.20 13.06
CA ARG A 30 1.68 -5.64 13.31
C ARG A 30 1.00 -6.55 12.29
N THR A 31 -0.14 -6.15 11.71
CA THR A 31 -0.82 -6.94 10.68
C THR A 31 -0.11 -6.84 9.32
N ALA A 32 0.48 -5.69 8.99
CA ALA A 32 1.26 -5.51 7.76
C ALA A 32 2.56 -6.32 7.78
N THR A 33 3.20 -6.45 8.95
CA THR A 33 4.35 -7.35 9.14
C THR A 33 3.98 -8.81 8.90
N ARG A 34 2.75 -9.23 9.24
CA ARG A 34 2.29 -10.62 9.06
C ARG A 34 2.15 -11.03 7.59
N SER A 35 1.91 -10.09 6.69
CA SER A 35 1.89 -10.34 5.24
C SER A 35 3.27 -10.32 4.59
N ARG A 36 4.33 -9.97 5.33
CA ARG A 36 5.69 -9.85 4.80
C ARG A 36 6.21 -11.15 4.18
N PRO A 37 5.99 -12.36 4.74
CA PRO A 37 6.48 -13.59 4.11
C PRO A 37 5.92 -13.80 2.69
N TRP A 38 4.62 -13.55 2.50
CA TRP A 38 3.99 -13.64 1.18
C TRP A 38 4.48 -12.56 0.23
N LEU A 39 4.61 -11.31 0.70
CA LEU A 39 5.13 -10.21 -0.11
C LEU A 39 6.56 -10.48 -0.59
N VAL A 40 7.42 -11.00 0.29
CA VAL A 40 8.80 -11.35 -0.05
C VAL A 40 8.82 -12.48 -1.09
N ALA A 41 8.00 -13.52 -0.93
CA ALA A 41 7.90 -14.60 -1.90
C ALA A 41 7.41 -14.10 -3.28
N GLU A 42 6.42 -13.22 -3.32
CA GLU A 42 5.93 -12.62 -4.56
C GLU A 42 7.01 -11.80 -5.27
N LEU A 43 7.73 -10.97 -4.52
CA LEU A 43 8.83 -10.15 -5.07
C LEU A 43 10.03 -10.98 -5.52
N GLN A 44 10.28 -12.13 -4.90
CA GLN A 44 11.28 -13.09 -5.36
C GLN A 44 10.84 -13.77 -6.67
N LEU A 45 9.55 -14.07 -6.82
CA LEU A 45 9.02 -14.74 -8.00
C LEU A 45 8.91 -13.79 -9.21
N VAL A 46 8.43 -12.57 -8.99
CA VAL A 46 8.25 -11.56 -10.05
C VAL A 46 9.58 -10.94 -10.47
N ASP A 47 10.58 -10.91 -9.58
CA ASP A 47 11.91 -10.31 -9.81
C ASP A 47 11.84 -8.90 -10.46
N PRO A 48 11.16 -7.93 -9.84
CA PRO A 48 11.02 -6.60 -10.44
C PRO A 48 12.30 -5.77 -10.29
N ASP A 49 12.66 -5.04 -11.34
CA ASP A 49 13.75 -4.04 -11.28
C ASP A 49 13.37 -2.87 -10.36
N VAL A 50 12.10 -2.45 -10.38
CA VAL A 50 11.59 -1.32 -9.57
C VAL A 50 10.25 -1.63 -8.93
N VAL A 51 10.10 -1.29 -7.65
CA VAL A 51 8.83 -1.38 -6.91
C VAL A 51 8.38 0.00 -6.43
N VAL A 52 7.13 0.36 -6.74
CA VAL A 52 6.54 1.62 -6.27
C VAL A 52 5.77 1.43 -4.96
N ALA A 53 6.24 2.05 -3.88
CA ALA A 53 5.63 2.00 -2.57
C ALA A 53 4.60 3.14 -2.39
N LEU A 54 3.31 2.80 -2.51
CA LEU A 54 2.20 3.74 -2.35
C LEU A 54 1.91 4.04 -0.88
N GLY A 55 2.56 5.06 -0.33
CA GLY A 55 2.32 5.56 1.02
C GLY A 55 3.14 4.87 2.13
N ALA A 56 2.91 5.34 3.36
CA ALA A 56 3.70 4.94 4.52
C ALA A 56 3.59 3.44 4.86
N THR A 57 2.42 2.82 4.66
CA THR A 57 2.23 1.40 4.96
C THR A 57 3.03 0.49 4.02
N ALA A 58 2.98 0.77 2.70
CA ALA A 58 3.74 0.01 1.71
C ALA A 58 5.25 0.21 1.92
N GLY A 59 5.67 1.46 2.10
CA GLY A 59 7.08 1.79 2.35
C GLY A 59 7.62 1.12 3.61
N LYS A 60 6.86 1.10 4.72
CA LYS A 60 7.27 0.41 5.95
C LYS A 60 7.33 -1.11 5.82
N ALA A 61 6.48 -1.71 4.98
CA ALA A 61 6.50 -3.15 4.73
C ALA A 61 7.77 -3.57 3.97
N LEU A 62 8.25 -2.72 3.06
CA LEU A 62 9.44 -2.96 2.25
C LEU A 62 10.75 -2.51 2.95
N LEU A 63 10.78 -1.27 3.44
CA LEU A 63 11.98 -0.56 3.91
C LEU A 63 12.10 -0.49 5.44
N GLY A 64 11.16 -1.08 6.19
CA GLY A 64 11.20 -1.14 7.65
C GLY A 64 10.45 -0.02 8.36
N SER A 65 10.30 -0.16 9.69
CA SER A 65 9.40 0.66 10.51
C SER A 65 9.80 2.14 10.60
N SER A 66 11.09 2.46 10.45
CA SER A 66 11.66 3.81 10.45
C SER A 66 11.37 4.61 9.17
N PHE A 67 10.86 3.96 8.13
CA PHE A 67 10.57 4.60 6.86
C PHE A 67 9.49 5.69 6.99
N SER A 68 9.73 6.84 6.35
CA SER A 68 8.77 7.95 6.21
C SER A 68 8.57 8.32 4.74
N VAL A 69 7.32 8.27 4.27
CA VAL A 69 6.97 8.63 2.90
C VAL A 69 7.19 10.11 2.61
N THR A 70 6.93 11.00 3.58
CA THR A 70 7.08 12.45 3.36
C THR A 70 8.54 12.86 3.18
N ARG A 71 9.47 12.12 3.76
CA ARG A 71 10.91 12.41 3.70
C ARG A 71 11.61 11.77 2.49
N ASN A 72 11.13 10.62 2.04
CA ASN A 72 11.85 9.79 1.05
C ASN A 72 11.06 9.57 -0.26
N ARG A 73 9.93 10.26 -0.48
CA ARG A 73 9.20 10.17 -1.74
C ARG A 73 10.00 10.75 -2.90
N GLY A 74 9.83 10.16 -4.09
CA GLY A 74 10.53 10.61 -5.31
C GLY A 74 12.03 10.33 -5.31
N SER A 75 12.53 9.43 -4.46
CA SER A 75 13.91 8.97 -4.45
C SER A 75 13.99 7.51 -4.84
N LEU A 76 15.04 7.15 -5.59
CA LEU A 76 15.43 5.76 -5.84
C LEU A 76 16.16 5.22 -4.61
N ILE A 77 15.56 4.25 -3.94
CA ILE A 77 16.11 3.64 -2.74
C ILE A 77 16.50 2.21 -3.10
N PRO A 78 17.75 1.78 -2.88
CA PRO A 78 18.12 0.37 -3.06
C PRO A 78 17.21 -0.54 -2.23
N MET A 79 16.70 -1.59 -2.86
CA MET A 79 15.82 -2.53 -2.18
C MET A 79 16.64 -3.36 -1.18
N PRO A 80 16.23 -3.44 0.10
CA PRO A 80 16.89 -4.34 1.03
C PRO A 80 16.70 -5.78 0.58
N GLY A 81 17.68 -6.63 0.87
CA GLY A 81 17.63 -8.06 0.52
C GLY A 81 16.31 -8.71 0.91
N LEU A 82 15.72 -9.44 -0.03
CA LEU A 82 14.47 -10.18 0.14
C LEU A 82 14.72 -11.49 0.90
N THR A 83 15.15 -11.42 2.15
CA THR A 83 15.33 -12.61 2.99
C THR A 83 14.04 -12.92 3.73
N LEU A 84 13.58 -14.17 3.65
CA LEU A 84 12.35 -14.62 4.31
C LEU A 84 12.48 -14.63 5.84
N MET A 85 13.70 -14.65 6.39
CA MET A 85 14.00 -14.65 7.83
C MET A 85 15.15 -13.67 8.16
N PRO A 86 15.06 -12.81 9.19
CA PRO A 86 16.22 -12.22 9.82
C PRO A 86 16.68 -13.16 10.95
N ASP A 87 17.83 -13.83 10.82
CA ASP A 87 18.96 -13.85 11.77
C ASP A 87 19.93 -15.03 11.49
N GLU A 88 21.22 -14.78 11.75
CA GLU A 88 22.38 -15.70 11.74
C GLU A 88 22.81 -16.29 10.38
N GLY A 89 23.64 -15.53 9.68
CA GLY A 89 24.42 -16.07 8.57
C GLY A 89 24.97 -14.97 7.67
N ASP A 90 26.28 -14.78 7.74
CA ASP A 90 27.15 -14.08 6.79
C ASP A 90 27.03 -14.71 5.40
N GLY A 91 25.89 -14.47 4.74
CA GLY A 91 25.55 -14.97 3.42
C GLY A 91 25.95 -13.99 2.33
N GLU A 92 27.17 -14.12 1.82
CA GLU A 92 27.70 -13.42 0.64
C GLU A 92 27.13 -13.98 -0.68
N SER A 93 25.81 -14.22 -0.77
CA SER A 93 25.20 -14.79 -1.99
C SER A 93 23.79 -14.31 -2.31
N GLY A 94 23.25 -13.35 -1.55
CA GLY A 94 21.98 -12.66 -1.85
C GLY A 94 22.12 -11.16 -2.13
N ARG A 95 23.36 -10.65 -2.10
CA ARG A 95 23.67 -9.21 -2.20
C ARG A 95 23.78 -8.69 -3.63
N ASP A 96 24.08 -9.55 -4.60
CA ASP A 96 24.33 -9.10 -5.98
C ASP A 96 23.06 -8.61 -6.70
N ARG A 97 21.91 -9.31 -6.59
CA ARG A 97 20.65 -8.82 -7.21
C ARG A 97 19.85 -7.83 -6.37
N ALA A 98 19.96 -7.88 -5.05
CA ALA A 98 19.30 -6.88 -4.20
C ALA A 98 19.87 -5.47 -4.44
N ALA A 99 21.16 -5.38 -4.81
CA ALA A 99 21.81 -4.14 -5.18
C ALA A 99 21.30 -3.53 -6.49
N GLU A 100 20.64 -4.32 -7.35
CA GLU A 100 20.14 -3.89 -8.66
C GLU A 100 18.65 -3.51 -8.65
N ARG A 101 17.93 -3.81 -7.56
CA ARG A 101 16.50 -3.50 -7.45
C ARG A 101 16.28 -2.22 -6.67
N TYR A 102 15.29 -1.45 -7.07
CA TYR A 102 14.97 -0.19 -6.43
C TYR A 102 13.54 -0.12 -5.92
N VAL A 103 13.33 0.72 -4.91
CA VAL A 103 12.03 1.14 -4.40
C VAL A 103 11.89 2.64 -4.61
N VAL A 104 10.79 3.04 -5.23
CA VAL A 104 10.38 4.46 -5.30
C VAL A 104 9.14 4.63 -4.44
N ALA A 105 9.22 5.53 -3.46
CA ALA A 105 8.06 5.83 -2.63
C ALA A 105 7.28 7.03 -3.15
N THR A 106 5.96 7.01 -2.98
CA THR A 106 5.09 8.13 -3.33
C THR A 106 3.87 8.21 -2.42
N LEU A 107 3.07 9.27 -2.56
CA LEU A 107 1.80 9.42 -1.87
C LEU A 107 0.81 8.34 -2.32
N HIS A 108 0.02 7.84 -1.36
CA HIS A 108 -1.06 6.93 -1.69
C HIS A 108 -2.18 7.69 -2.42
N PRO A 109 -2.80 7.13 -3.48
CA PRO A 109 -3.85 7.81 -4.24
C PRO A 109 -5.00 8.32 -3.37
N SER A 110 -5.42 7.55 -2.37
CA SER A 110 -6.48 8.00 -1.46
C SER A 110 -6.08 9.15 -0.52
N ALA A 111 -4.80 9.49 -0.38
CA ALA A 111 -4.36 10.70 0.31
C ALA A 111 -4.52 11.92 -0.61
N ILE A 112 -4.18 11.77 -1.89
CA ILE A 112 -4.34 12.81 -2.92
C ILE A 112 -5.82 13.17 -3.08
N LEU A 113 -6.69 12.16 -3.16
CA LEU A 113 -8.14 12.35 -3.26
C LEU A 113 -8.75 13.10 -2.07
N ARG A 114 -8.09 13.04 -0.90
CA ARG A 114 -8.51 13.70 0.35
C ARG A 114 -7.73 14.98 0.64
N SER A 115 -6.80 15.38 -0.22
CA SER A 115 -6.02 16.60 -0.07
C SER A 115 -6.88 17.82 -0.38
N ASP A 116 -6.71 18.89 0.40
CA ASP A 116 -7.31 20.20 0.09
C ASP A 116 -6.72 20.80 -1.19
N ASP A 117 -5.44 20.52 -1.45
CA ASP A 117 -4.75 20.84 -2.70
C ASP A 117 -4.45 19.55 -3.48
N ARG A 118 -5.44 19.10 -4.25
CA ARG A 118 -5.38 17.83 -4.99
C ARG A 118 -4.44 17.91 -6.19
N GLU A 119 -4.45 19.01 -6.92
CA GLU A 119 -3.66 19.16 -8.15
C GLU A 119 -2.16 19.10 -7.85
N THR A 120 -1.71 19.85 -6.83
CA THR A 120 -0.30 19.79 -6.40
C THR A 120 0.08 18.40 -5.90
N ALA A 121 -0.80 17.74 -5.14
CA ALA A 121 -0.54 16.39 -4.64
C ALA A 121 -0.47 15.35 -5.78
N TYR A 122 -1.31 15.49 -6.81
CA TYR A 122 -1.29 14.63 -7.99
C TYR A 122 -0.05 14.87 -8.86
N ALA A 123 0.30 16.14 -9.10
CA ALA A 123 1.52 16.51 -9.81
C ALA A 123 2.76 15.95 -9.09
N GLY A 124 2.80 16.02 -7.76
CA GLY A 124 3.84 15.42 -6.94
C GLY A 124 3.94 13.89 -7.11
N MET A 125 2.80 13.18 -7.09
CA MET A 125 2.80 11.73 -7.35
C MET A 125 3.28 11.39 -8.76
N ARG A 126 2.86 12.15 -9.77
CA ARG A 126 3.33 11.96 -11.16
C ARG A 126 4.84 12.15 -11.26
N ALA A 127 5.39 13.18 -10.61
CA ALA A 127 6.83 13.41 -10.57
C ALA A 127 7.56 12.22 -9.93
N ASP A 128 7.05 11.71 -8.80
CA ASP A 128 7.62 10.52 -8.15
C ASP A 128 7.57 9.27 -9.09
N LEU A 129 6.51 9.11 -9.89
CA LEU A 129 6.39 7.99 -10.84
C LEU A 129 7.33 8.11 -12.05
N LEU A 130 7.64 9.34 -12.48
CA LEU A 130 8.62 9.55 -13.54
C LEU A 130 10.01 9.06 -13.14
N VAL A 131 10.40 9.22 -11.87
CA VAL A 131 11.64 8.66 -11.32
C VAL A 131 11.69 7.14 -11.49
N ALA A 132 10.56 6.44 -11.27
CA ALA A 132 10.49 5.00 -11.47
C ALA A 132 10.58 4.62 -12.96
N ALA A 133 9.99 5.42 -13.84
CA ALA A 133 10.09 5.21 -15.29
C ALA A 133 11.52 5.44 -15.81
N GLU A 134 12.21 6.45 -15.32
CA GLU A 134 13.60 6.76 -15.67
C GLU A 134 14.56 5.65 -15.24
N ALA A 135 14.31 4.99 -14.11
CA ALA A 135 15.12 3.87 -13.64
C ALA A 135 14.97 2.59 -14.50
N LEU A 136 13.97 2.53 -15.36
CA LEU A 136 13.69 1.40 -16.26
C LEU A 136 14.12 1.66 -17.71
N ALA A 137 14.59 2.86 -18.02
CA ALA A 137 14.96 3.31 -19.37
C ALA A 137 16.42 2.99 -19.70
#